data_AF-A0A1Q7B358-F1
#
_entry.id   AF-A0A1Q7B358-F1
#
_cell.length_a   1.000
_cell.length_b   1.000
_cell.length_c   1.000
_cell.angle_alpha   90.00
_cell.angle_beta   90.00
_cell.angle_gamma   90.00
#
_symmetry.space_group_name_H-M   'P 1'
#
loop_
_entity.id
_entity.type
_entity.pdbx_description
1 polymer ?
#
loop_
_entity_poly.entity_id
_entity_poly.type
_entity_poly.pdbx_seq_one_letter_code
_entity_poly.pdbx_strand_id
1 'polypeptide(L)'
;MQQRLTIVVLLAAALAHFSSAATAQSAGQSELKQIQLSEKQVQGVISAQKDVAAIFDKLQGPPPDELPAPILAELDAAAKKHGFKDFNDYDEVIGNITMVMTGIDPKTKAFTEPAAAIKQEIAEVSANKTMPAPEKKQMLEELNEALKSAQPIQFPGNIELVKKYYDKINGALQ
;
A
#
# COMPACT_ATOMS: atom_id res chain seq x y z
N MET A 1 23.63 0.24 30.51
CA MET A 1 22.90 0.99 29.48
C MET A 1 23.10 0.31 28.15
N GLN A 2 22.12 -0.47 27.69
CA GLN A 2 22.09 -1.00 26.33
C GLN A 2 20.72 -0.66 25.77
N GLN A 3 20.69 0.32 24.85
CA GLN A 3 19.55 0.58 23.99
C GLN A 3 19.32 -0.67 23.15
N ARG A 4 18.20 -1.35 23.39
CA ARG A 4 17.72 -2.42 22.52
C ARG A 4 17.13 -1.77 21.27
N LEU A 5 17.73 -2.05 20.11
CA LEU A 5 17.11 -1.85 18.81
C LEU A 5 15.72 -2.48 18.83
N THR A 6 14.68 -1.65 18.73
CA THR A 6 13.32 -2.12 18.45
C THR A 6 13.29 -2.55 16.99
N ILE A 7 13.54 -3.84 16.76
CA ILE A 7 13.18 -4.54 15.53
C ILE A 7 11.65 -4.52 15.50
N VAL A 8 11.06 -3.78 14.54
CA VAL A 8 9.64 -3.91 14.23
C VAL A 8 9.50 -5.25 13.53
N VAL A 9 9.26 -6.26 14.35
CA VAL A 9 8.84 -7.59 13.92
C VAL A 9 7.37 -7.47 13.54
N LEU A 10 7.07 -7.43 12.24
CA LEU A 10 5.74 -7.78 11.75
C LEU A 10 5.65 -9.30 11.63
N LEU A 11 5.56 -9.99 12.77
CA LEU A 11 5.12 -11.38 12.83
C LEU A 11 3.59 -11.38 12.97
N ALA A 12 2.88 -11.60 11.87
CA ALA A 12 1.50 -12.07 11.93
C ALA A 12 1.52 -13.59 12.05
N ALA A 13 1.64 -14.09 13.29
CA ALA A 13 1.33 -15.47 13.61
C ALA A 13 -0.17 -15.56 13.97
N ALA A 14 -0.96 -16.16 13.09
CA ALA A 14 -2.28 -16.69 13.43
C ALA A 14 -2.44 -18.07 12.80
N LEU A 15 -2.14 -19.12 13.58
CA LEU A 15 -2.53 -20.50 13.27
C LEU A 15 -3.12 -21.12 14.53
N ALA A 16 -4.45 -21.17 14.59
CA ALA A 16 -5.19 -22.24 15.25
C ALA A 16 -6.66 -22.25 14.80
N HIS A 17 -6.95 -23.22 13.92
CA HIS A 17 -8.21 -23.93 13.75
C HIS A 17 -9.49 -23.18 13.33
N PHE A 18 -9.64 -23.01 12.01
CA PHE A 18 -10.90 -23.36 11.33
C PHE A 18 -10.59 -24.00 9.97
N SER A 19 -11.01 -25.24 9.78
CA SER A 19 -11.00 -25.92 8.50
C SER A 19 -12.06 -25.29 7.61
N SER A 20 -11.66 -24.40 6.71
CA SER A 20 -12.36 -24.10 5.47
C SER A 20 -11.34 -23.53 4.48
N ALA A 21 -11.42 -24.04 3.26
CA ALA A 21 -10.67 -23.67 2.07
C ALA A 21 -9.90 -22.35 2.19
N ALA A 22 -8.56 -22.43 2.31
CA ALA A 22 -7.71 -21.35 1.86
C ALA A 22 -7.79 -21.37 0.33
N THR A 23 -8.85 -20.77 -0.22
CA THR A 23 -8.77 -20.22 -1.56
C THR A 23 -7.53 -19.35 -1.56
N ALA A 24 -6.59 -19.67 -2.45
CA ALA A 24 -5.63 -18.70 -2.93
C ALA A 24 -6.46 -17.55 -3.49
N GLN A 25 -6.79 -16.59 -2.64
CA GLN A 25 -7.48 -15.37 -3.00
C GLN A 25 -6.43 -14.49 -3.70
N SER A 26 -6.11 -14.87 -4.93
CA SER A 26 -5.88 -13.90 -6.00
C SER A 26 -7.22 -13.19 -6.24
N ALA A 27 -7.69 -12.40 -5.26
CA ALA A 27 -8.64 -11.34 -5.55
C ALA A 27 -7.90 -10.42 -6.52
N GLY A 28 -8.46 -10.24 -7.71
CA GLY A 28 -7.82 -9.58 -8.83
C GLY A 28 -7.15 -8.28 -8.41
N GLN A 29 -5.83 -8.32 -8.24
CA GLN A 29 -5.01 -7.14 -8.43
C GLN A 29 -5.14 -6.84 -9.92
N SER A 30 -6.15 -6.04 -10.28
CA SER A 30 -6.03 -5.25 -11.49
C SER A 30 -4.67 -4.59 -11.38
N GLU A 31 -3.74 -4.96 -12.28
CA GLU A 31 -2.40 -4.42 -12.24
C GLU A 31 -2.53 -2.91 -12.13
N LEU A 32 -2.03 -2.33 -11.02
CA LEU A 32 -2.20 -0.92 -10.76
C LEU A 32 -1.64 -0.17 -11.96
N LYS A 33 -2.50 0.52 -12.70
CA LYS A 33 -2.07 1.37 -13.79
C LYS A 33 -1.32 2.55 -13.20
N GLN A 34 -0.04 2.66 -13.54
CA GLN A 34 0.73 3.82 -13.14
C GLN A 34 0.26 5.05 -13.93
N ILE A 35 0.15 6.20 -13.27
CA ILE A 35 -0.14 7.48 -13.90
C ILE A 35 0.86 8.54 -13.43
N GLN A 36 1.12 9.53 -14.27
CA GLN A 36 1.85 10.71 -13.85
C GLN A 36 0.97 11.54 -12.92
N LEU A 37 1.44 11.75 -11.69
CA LEU A 37 0.73 12.54 -10.69
C LEU A 37 0.98 14.03 -10.90
N SER A 38 -0.07 14.82 -10.74
CA SER A 38 0.02 16.26 -10.58
C SER A 38 -0.02 16.68 -9.12
N GLU A 39 0.55 17.85 -8.81
CA GLU A 39 0.52 18.41 -7.46
C GLU A 39 -0.92 18.64 -6.97
N LYS A 40 -1.83 19.03 -7.88
CA LYS A 40 -3.25 19.20 -7.56
C LYS A 40 -3.90 17.88 -7.14
N GLN A 41 -3.60 16.77 -7.81
CA GLN A 41 -4.14 15.45 -7.45
C GLN A 41 -3.68 15.02 -6.06
N VAL A 42 -2.39 15.20 -5.73
CA VAL A 42 -1.85 14.86 -4.41
C VAL A 42 -2.50 15.70 -3.30
N GLN A 43 -2.65 17.01 -3.52
CA GLN A 43 -3.34 17.89 -2.57
C GLN A 43 -4.83 17.57 -2.45
N GLY A 44 -5.47 17.20 -3.56
CA GLY A 44 -6.84 16.73 -3.61
C GLY A 44 -7.04 15.50 -2.72
N VAL A 45 -6.12 14.53 -2.77
CA VAL A 45 -6.18 13.32 -1.92
C VAL A 45 -6.13 13.69 -0.45
N ILE A 46 -5.15 14.51 -0.07
CA ILE A 46 -4.97 14.97 1.33
C ILE A 46 -6.26 15.64 1.84
N SER A 47 -6.95 16.40 0.97
CA SER A 47 -8.16 17.15 1.34
C SER A 47 -9.41 16.27 1.39
N ALA A 48 -9.50 15.28 0.49
CA ALA A 48 -10.67 14.42 0.34
C ALA A 48 -10.77 13.32 1.40
N GLN A 49 -9.63 12.89 1.95
CA GLN A 49 -9.56 11.69 2.79
C GLN A 49 -10.52 11.71 3.98
N LYS A 50 -10.73 12.87 4.63
CA LYS A 50 -11.71 12.98 5.72
C LYS A 50 -13.15 12.76 5.24
N ASP A 51 -13.53 13.32 4.09
CA ASP A 51 -14.88 13.18 3.56
C ASP A 51 -15.13 11.73 3.10
N VAL A 52 -14.11 11.10 2.49
CA VAL A 52 -14.14 9.70 2.04
C VAL A 52 -14.23 8.74 3.24
N ALA A 53 -13.38 8.93 4.26
CA ALA A 53 -13.41 8.10 5.47
C ALA A 53 -14.77 8.16 6.17
N ALA A 54 -15.36 9.35 6.29
CA ALA A 54 -16.68 9.52 6.91
C ALA A 54 -17.82 8.81 6.15
N ILE A 55 -17.64 8.52 4.85
CA ILE A 55 -18.59 7.71 4.08
C ILE A 55 -18.39 6.22 4.38
N PHE A 56 -17.14 5.76 4.42
CA PHE A 56 -16.82 4.38 4.79
C PHE A 56 -17.22 4.05 6.23
N ASP A 57 -17.11 4.99 7.17
CA ASP A 57 -17.56 4.82 8.56
C ASP A 57 -19.06 4.50 8.69
N LYS A 58 -19.86 4.80 7.66
CA LYS A 58 -21.30 4.46 7.62
C LYS A 58 -21.55 3.00 7.26
N LEU A 59 -20.57 2.34 6.63
CA LEU A 59 -20.64 0.91 6.34
C LEU A 59 -20.48 0.17 7.68
N GLN A 60 -21.58 -0.32 8.21
CA GLN A 60 -21.54 -1.13 9.44
C GLN A 60 -20.84 -2.46 9.13
N GLY A 61 -19.54 -2.54 9.42
CA GLY A 61 -18.70 -3.70 9.13
C GLY A 61 -17.76 -3.47 7.95
N PRO A 62 -16.96 -4.49 7.56
CA PRO A 62 -16.04 -4.37 6.44
C PRO A 62 -16.81 -4.04 5.15
N PRO A 63 -16.24 -3.22 4.26
CA PRO A 63 -16.87 -2.92 2.99
C PRO A 63 -17.08 -4.22 2.19
N PRO A 64 -18.25 -4.40 1.56
CA PRO A 64 -18.47 -5.51 0.62
C PRO A 64 -17.56 -5.38 -0.60
N ASP A 65 -17.36 -6.49 -1.32
CA ASP A 65 -16.58 -6.52 -2.57
C ASP A 65 -17.09 -5.49 -3.59
N GLU A 66 -18.40 -5.26 -3.62
CA GLU A 66 -19.04 -4.19 -4.40
C GLU A 66 -19.79 -3.23 -3.47
N LEU A 67 -19.41 -1.96 -3.52
CA LEU A 67 -20.08 -0.92 -2.74
C LEU A 67 -21.51 -0.66 -3.24
N PRO A 68 -22.49 -0.48 -2.34
CA PRO A 68 -23.85 -0.12 -2.74
C PRO A 68 -23.89 1.18 -3.54
N ALA A 69 -24.79 1.27 -4.54
CA ALA A 69 -24.92 2.47 -5.38
C ALA A 69 -25.06 3.80 -4.62
N PRO A 70 -25.80 3.89 -3.50
CA PRO A 70 -25.84 5.11 -2.69
C PRO A 70 -24.47 5.51 -2.11
N ILE A 71 -23.65 4.54 -1.72
CA ILE A 71 -22.32 4.76 -1.16
C ILE A 71 -21.36 5.23 -2.27
N LEU A 72 -21.41 4.58 -3.44
CA LEU A 72 -20.66 5.02 -4.61
C LEU A 72 -21.02 6.46 -5.01
N ALA A 73 -22.30 6.84 -4.96
CA ALA A 73 -22.73 8.21 -5.25
C ALA A 73 -22.20 9.24 -4.24
N GLU A 74 -22.16 8.89 -2.94
CA GLU A 74 -21.55 9.76 -1.92
C GLU A 74 -20.04 9.91 -2.13
N LEU A 75 -19.34 8.81 -2.43
CA LEU A 75 -17.91 8.81 -2.71
C LEU A 75 -17.57 9.64 -3.95
N ASP A 76 -18.38 9.52 -5.01
CA ASP A 76 -18.27 10.35 -6.20
C ASP A 76 -18.43 11.84 -5.88
N ALA A 77 -19.41 12.19 -5.04
CA ALA A 77 -19.65 13.57 -4.64
C ALA A 77 -18.47 14.11 -3.80
N ALA A 78 -17.94 13.31 -2.89
CA ALA A 78 -16.75 13.65 -2.11
C ALA A 78 -15.53 13.85 -3.02
N ALA A 79 -15.25 12.93 -3.93
CA ALA A 79 -14.13 13.05 -4.88
C ALA A 79 -14.26 14.32 -5.75
N LYS A 80 -15.45 14.57 -6.32
CA LYS A 80 -15.72 15.76 -7.15
C LYS A 80 -15.52 17.07 -6.39
N LYS A 81 -15.92 17.13 -5.11
CA LYS A 81 -15.71 18.30 -4.24
C LYS A 81 -14.23 18.69 -4.13
N HIS A 82 -13.31 17.74 -4.26
CA HIS A 82 -11.85 17.95 -4.15
C HIS A 82 -11.13 17.97 -5.51
N GLY A 83 -11.89 18.07 -6.61
CA GLY A 83 -11.35 18.32 -7.94
C GLY A 83 -10.99 17.08 -8.74
N PHE A 84 -11.42 15.89 -8.29
CA PHE A 84 -11.38 14.65 -9.07
C PHE A 84 -12.58 14.55 -10.01
N LYS A 85 -12.47 13.73 -11.05
CA LYS A 85 -13.57 13.47 -11.98
C LYS A 85 -14.71 12.69 -11.30
N ASP A 86 -14.36 11.65 -10.57
CA ASP A 86 -15.23 10.70 -9.89
C ASP A 86 -14.41 9.94 -8.83
N PHE A 87 -15.04 9.01 -8.11
CA PHE A 87 -14.33 8.22 -7.09
C PHE A 87 -13.26 7.30 -7.69
N ASN A 88 -13.43 6.85 -8.94
CA ASN A 88 -12.43 6.00 -9.59
C ASN A 88 -11.15 6.79 -9.92
N ASP A 89 -11.26 8.04 -10.37
CA ASP A 89 -10.11 8.94 -10.56
C ASP A 89 -9.38 9.22 -9.23
N TYR A 90 -10.14 9.37 -8.15
CA TYR A 90 -9.57 9.46 -6.80
C TYR A 90 -8.81 8.19 -6.39
N ASP A 91 -9.41 7.02 -6.59
CA ASP A 91 -8.82 5.71 -6.25
C ASP A 91 -7.56 5.42 -7.08
N GLU A 92 -7.56 5.70 -8.39
CA GLU A 92 -6.39 5.56 -9.26
C GLU A 92 -5.21 6.44 -8.78
N VAL A 93 -5.51 7.68 -8.36
CA VAL A 93 -4.51 8.59 -7.79
C VAL A 93 -3.98 8.08 -6.45
N ILE A 94 -4.85 7.61 -5.55
CA ILE A 94 -4.42 7.03 -4.26
C ILE A 94 -3.55 5.81 -4.46
N GLY A 95 -3.91 4.91 -5.39
CA GLY A 95 -3.11 3.73 -5.70
C GLY A 95 -1.68 4.11 -6.11
N ASN A 96 -1.54 5.13 -6.96
CA ASN A 96 -0.24 5.64 -7.41
C ASN A 96 0.56 6.33 -6.29
N ILE A 97 -0.09 7.10 -5.42
CA ILE A 97 0.54 7.70 -4.24
C ILE A 97 1.04 6.60 -3.30
N THR A 98 0.19 5.63 -2.98
CA THR A 98 0.49 4.54 -2.04
C THR A 98 1.61 3.66 -2.56
N MET A 99 1.61 3.32 -3.85
CA MET A 99 2.70 2.58 -4.50
C MET A 99 4.05 3.27 -4.28
N VAL A 100 4.13 4.59 -4.48
CA VAL A 100 5.36 5.35 -4.24
C VAL A 100 5.71 5.42 -2.76
N MET A 101 4.72 5.62 -1.89
CA MET A 101 4.93 5.67 -0.43
C MET A 101 5.51 4.36 0.13
N THR A 102 5.09 3.20 -0.38
CA THR A 102 5.64 1.89 0.01
C THR A 102 7.14 1.79 -0.23
N GLY A 103 7.66 2.47 -1.25
CA GLY A 103 9.10 2.53 -1.53
C GLY A 103 9.85 3.60 -0.74
N ILE A 104 9.19 4.44 0.07
CA ILE A 104 9.82 5.51 0.85
C ILE A 104 9.98 5.08 2.31
N ASP A 105 11.23 5.06 2.79
CA ASP A 105 11.50 4.85 4.21
C ASP A 105 10.96 6.03 5.05
N PRO A 106 10.08 5.79 6.04
CA PRO A 106 9.39 6.86 6.76
C PRO A 106 10.31 7.77 7.58
N LYS A 107 11.52 7.31 7.93
CA LYS A 107 12.47 8.03 8.79
C LYS A 107 13.44 8.89 7.99
N THR A 108 14.07 8.29 6.99
CA THR A 108 15.11 8.90 6.15
C THR A 108 14.53 9.59 4.93
N LYS A 109 13.27 9.27 4.57
CA LYS A 109 12.63 9.65 3.31
C LYS A 109 13.44 9.20 2.09
N ALA A 110 14.34 8.22 2.23
CA ALA A 110 15.02 7.60 1.10
C ALA A 110 14.01 6.76 0.32
N PHE A 111 14.10 6.79 -1.01
CA PHE A 111 13.28 5.92 -1.86
C PHE A 111 14.13 4.76 -2.35
N THR A 112 13.54 3.56 -2.33
CA THR A 112 14.14 2.34 -2.84
C THR A 112 13.21 1.75 -3.90
N GLU A 113 13.75 1.46 -5.08
CA GLU A 113 13.00 0.80 -6.14
C GLU A 113 12.47 -0.57 -5.68
N PRO A 114 11.25 -1.00 -6.09
CA PRO A 114 10.63 -2.24 -5.62
C PRO A 114 11.54 -3.46 -5.75
N ALA A 115 12.17 -3.65 -6.92
CA ALA A 115 13.08 -4.77 -7.15
C ALA A 115 14.36 -4.70 -6.29
N ALA A 116 14.84 -3.50 -5.95
CA ALA A 116 16.00 -3.34 -5.07
C ALA A 116 15.63 -3.66 -3.62
N ALA A 117 14.45 -3.24 -3.16
CA ALA A 117 13.94 -3.57 -1.83
C ALA A 117 13.76 -5.08 -1.65
N ILE A 118 13.12 -5.75 -2.63
CA ILE A 118 12.93 -7.21 -2.60
C ILE A 118 14.27 -7.95 -2.59
N LYS A 119 15.26 -7.51 -3.40
CA LYS A 119 16.61 -8.11 -3.37
C LYS A 119 17.30 -7.96 -2.03
N GLN A 120 17.14 -6.81 -1.38
CA GLN A 120 17.67 -6.59 -0.03
C GLN A 120 17.01 -7.54 0.96
N GLU A 121 15.68 -7.68 0.92
CA GLU A 121 14.93 -8.59 1.79
C GLU A 121 15.33 -10.06 1.58
N ILE A 122 15.52 -10.50 0.33
CA ILE A 122 16.05 -11.84 0.00
C ILE A 122 17.41 -12.06 0.67
N ALA A 123 18.30 -11.07 0.64
CA ALA A 123 19.61 -11.17 1.26
C ALA A 123 19.51 -11.26 2.80
N GLU A 124 18.64 -10.47 3.42
CA GLU A 124 18.38 -10.47 4.86
C GLU A 124 17.80 -11.81 5.34
N VAL A 125 16.77 -12.33 4.65
CA VAL A 125 16.15 -13.63 4.95
C VAL A 125 17.16 -14.77 4.76
N SER A 126 17.96 -14.73 3.69
CA SER A 126 19.01 -15.72 3.45
C SER A 126 20.03 -15.75 4.59
N ALA A 127 20.48 -14.58 5.06
CA ALA A 127 21.46 -14.43 6.13
C ALA A 127 20.90 -14.73 7.54
N ASN A 128 19.58 -14.76 7.73
CA ASN A 128 18.95 -14.96 9.04
C ASN A 128 19.18 -16.39 9.58
N LYS A 129 20.07 -16.56 10.55
CA LYS A 129 20.42 -17.88 11.12
C LYS A 129 19.41 -18.42 12.13
N THR A 130 18.51 -17.58 12.62
CA THR A 130 17.54 -17.94 13.66
C THR A 130 16.19 -18.40 13.10
N MET A 131 15.95 -18.18 11.82
CA MET A 131 14.71 -18.56 11.14
C MET A 131 14.67 -20.08 10.86
N PRO A 132 13.56 -20.78 11.16
CA PRO A 132 13.36 -22.18 10.79
C PRO A 132 13.54 -22.41 9.29
N ALA A 133 14.18 -23.52 8.91
CA ALA A 133 14.49 -23.81 7.51
C ALA A 133 13.25 -23.87 6.58
N PRO A 134 12.11 -24.47 6.98
CA PRO A 134 10.91 -24.49 6.14
C PRO A 134 10.34 -23.09 5.90
N GLU A 135 10.24 -22.28 6.95
CA GLU A 135 9.76 -20.89 6.89
C GLU A 135 10.67 -20.04 6.00
N LYS A 136 11.99 -20.12 6.20
CA LYS A 136 12.96 -19.43 5.36
C LYS A 136 12.79 -19.79 3.88
N LYS A 137 12.66 -21.08 3.59
CA LYS A 137 12.51 -21.56 2.21
C LYS A 137 11.25 -20.96 1.57
N GLN A 138 10.11 -21.00 2.28
CA GLN A 138 8.86 -20.44 1.80
C GLN A 138 8.97 -18.93 1.54
N MET A 139 9.52 -18.17 2.51
CA MET A 139 9.70 -16.72 2.34
C MET A 139 10.59 -16.39 1.15
N LEU A 140 11.68 -17.14 0.95
CA LEU A 140 12.56 -16.93 -0.21
C LEU A 140 11.85 -17.27 -1.53
N GLU A 141 11.00 -18.29 -1.57
CA GLU A 141 10.20 -18.61 -2.76
C GLU A 141 9.24 -17.46 -3.09
N GLU A 142 8.48 -16.98 -2.10
CA GLU A 142 7.55 -15.84 -2.26
C GLU A 142 8.27 -14.56 -2.71
N LEU A 143 9.41 -14.22 -2.11
CA LEU A 143 10.19 -13.05 -2.48
C LEU A 143 10.79 -13.16 -3.89
N ASN A 144 11.21 -14.36 -4.31
CA ASN A 144 11.72 -14.57 -5.67
C ASN A 144 10.60 -14.47 -6.72
N GLU A 145 9.39 -14.93 -6.43
CA GLU A 145 8.23 -14.70 -7.31
C GLU A 145 7.86 -13.22 -7.37
N ALA A 146 7.84 -12.52 -6.21
CA ALA A 146 7.61 -11.08 -6.16
C ALA A 146 8.67 -10.32 -6.99
N LEU A 147 9.94 -10.73 -6.94
CA LEU A 147 11.02 -10.10 -7.71
C LEU A 147 10.81 -10.21 -9.23
N LYS A 148 10.24 -11.31 -9.72
CA LYS A 148 9.93 -11.49 -11.16
C LYS A 148 8.80 -10.58 -11.61
N SER A 149 7.84 -10.33 -10.73
CA SER A 149 6.67 -9.49 -10.99
C SER A 149 6.89 -8.02 -10.65
N ALA A 150 8.01 -7.68 -10.00
CA ALA A 150 8.31 -6.32 -9.57
C ALA A 150 8.46 -5.39 -10.78
N GLN A 151 7.56 -4.41 -10.88
CA GLN A 151 7.62 -3.38 -11.90
C GLN A 151 8.37 -2.15 -11.37
N PRO A 152 9.20 -1.50 -12.21
CA PRO A 152 9.81 -0.23 -11.85
C PRO A 152 8.76 0.89 -11.76
N ILE A 153 9.09 1.97 -11.06
CA ILE A 153 8.30 3.20 -11.13
C ILE A 153 8.42 3.80 -12.54
N GLN A 154 7.31 3.90 -13.26
CA GLN A 154 7.23 4.43 -14.62
C GLN A 154 7.31 5.95 -14.66
N PHE A 155 6.92 6.63 -13.59
CA PHE A 155 6.91 8.09 -13.46
C PHE A 155 7.80 8.55 -12.30
N PRO A 156 9.13 8.65 -12.48
CA PRO A 156 10.05 9.02 -11.40
C PRO A 156 9.73 10.36 -10.73
N GLY A 157 9.13 11.31 -11.45
CA GLY A 157 8.68 12.60 -10.89
C GLY A 157 7.64 12.45 -9.77
N ASN A 158 6.88 11.35 -9.74
CA ASN A 158 5.95 11.04 -8.66
C ASN A 158 6.70 10.84 -7.33
N ILE A 159 7.93 10.31 -7.35
CA ILE A 159 8.74 10.08 -6.15
C ILE A 159 9.03 11.41 -5.45
N GLU A 160 9.52 12.40 -6.19
CA GLU A 160 9.83 13.72 -5.64
C GLU A 160 8.56 14.41 -5.12
N LEU A 161 7.47 14.30 -5.87
CA LEU A 161 6.19 14.90 -5.49
C LEU A 161 5.61 14.27 -4.21
N VAL A 162 5.57 12.94 -4.13
CA VAL A 162 5.09 12.23 -2.94
C VAL A 162 6.01 12.48 -1.75
N LYS A 163 7.33 12.50 -1.93
CA LYS A 163 8.28 12.90 -0.88
C LYS A 163 8.00 14.30 -0.34
N LYS A 164 7.78 15.27 -1.23
CA LYS A 164 7.45 16.67 -0.87
C LYS A 164 6.23 16.75 0.06
N TYR A 165 5.25 15.87 -0.13
CA TYR A 165 3.99 15.85 0.61
C TYR A 165 3.88 14.72 1.64
N TYR A 166 4.93 13.94 1.86
CA TYR A 166 4.86 12.64 2.54
C TYR A 166 4.15 12.72 3.89
N ASP A 167 4.57 13.64 4.78
CA ASP A 167 4.02 13.68 6.13
C ASP A 167 2.54 14.10 6.14
N LYS A 168 2.12 14.94 5.18
CA LYS A 168 0.71 15.32 5.00
C LYS A 168 -0.13 14.18 4.44
N ILE A 169 0.41 13.45 3.47
CA ILE A 169 -0.26 12.27 2.91
C ILE A 169 -0.38 11.19 3.98
N ASN A 170 0.72 10.85 4.66
CA ASN A 170 0.72 9.86 5.73
C ASN A 170 -0.22 10.24 6.86
N GLY A 171 -0.25 11.51 7.27
CA GLY A 171 -1.20 11.98 8.29
C GLY A 171 -2.67 11.95 7.83
N ALA A 172 -2.93 12.00 6.53
CA ALA A 172 -4.30 11.89 6.00
C ALA A 172 -4.75 10.42 5.90
N LEU A 173 -3.87 9.52 5.43
CA LEU A 173 -4.22 8.13 5.12
C LEU A 173 -4.17 7.16 6.32
N GLN A 174 -3.76 7.62 7.50
CA GLN A 174 -3.81 6.86 8.76
C GLN A 174 -5.15 7.01 9.47
#